data_AF-A0A7Y2J4S0-F1
#
_entry.id   AF-A0A7Y2J4S0-F1
#
_cell.length_a   1.000
_cell.length_b   1.000
_cell.length_c   1.000
_cell.angle_alpha   90.00
_cell.angle_beta   90.00
_cell.angle_gamma   90.00
#
_symmetry.space_group_name_H-M   'P 1'
#
loop_
_entity.id
_entity.type
_entity.pdbx_description
1 polymer ?
#
loop_
_entity_poly.entity_id
_entity_poly.type
_entity_poly.pdbx_seq_one_letter_code
_entity_poly.pdbx_strand_id
1 'polypeptide(L)'
;MKKIPVPTRCTCCDYEDLFSEREIRKIQKQNKNDLECDIKVECDICHNGYQIPIEYTDKQGKLYLYDEIKPKITNPDPKKLMQRIYGIKP
;
A
#
# COMPACT_ATOMS: atom_id res chain seq x y z
N MET A 1 6.58 -26.11 1.53
CA MET A 1 5.54 -25.31 0.83
C MET A 1 6.24 -24.21 0.05
N LYS A 2 6.03 -24.12 -1.28
CA LYS A 2 6.50 -22.97 -2.08
C LYS A 2 5.71 -21.75 -1.59
N LYS A 3 6.41 -20.70 -1.12
CA LYS A 3 5.74 -19.46 -0.69
C LYS A 3 5.14 -18.81 -1.92
N ILE A 4 3.81 -18.68 -1.94
CA ILE A 4 3.10 -18.04 -3.04
C ILE A 4 3.33 -16.54 -2.89
N PRO A 5 3.78 -15.83 -3.95
CA PRO A 5 3.91 -14.38 -3.90
C PRO A 5 2.54 -13.73 -3.70
N VAL A 6 2.54 -12.60 -3.01
CA VAL A 6 1.34 -11.81 -2.70
C VAL A 6 1.14 -10.79 -3.82
N PRO A 7 0.04 -10.88 -4.58
CA PRO A 7 -0.27 -9.89 -5.59
C PRO A 7 -0.65 -8.56 -4.95
N THR A 8 -0.07 -7.48 -5.45
CA THR A 8 -0.34 -6.11 -5.03
C THR A 8 -0.81 -5.28 -6.21
N ARG A 9 -1.56 -4.22 -5.92
CA ARG A 9 -2.06 -3.28 -6.92
C ARG A 9 -1.94 -1.85 -6.43
N CYS A 10 -1.61 -0.94 -7.35
CA CYS A 10 -1.52 0.48 -7.08
C CYS A 10 -2.91 1.09 -6.94
N THR A 11 -3.13 1.83 -5.86
CA THR A 11 -4.39 2.55 -5.64
C THR A 11 -4.68 3.68 -6.62
N CYS A 12 -3.69 4.17 -7.37
CA CYS A 12 -3.83 5.29 -8.29
C CYS A 12 -3.80 4.88 -9.77
N CYS A 13 -2.79 4.14 -10.20
CA CYS A 13 -2.60 3.77 -11.62
C CYS A 13 -2.96 2.31 -11.93
N ASP A 14 -3.46 1.56 -10.94
CA ASP A 14 -3.84 0.16 -11.08
C ASP A 14 -2.73 -0.79 -11.56
N TYR A 15 -1.46 -0.35 -11.54
CA TYR A 15 -0.29 -1.21 -11.80
C TYR A 15 -0.25 -2.36 -10.79
N GLU A 16 -0.02 -3.58 -11.27
CA GLU A 16 0.05 -4.79 -10.45
C GLU A 16 1.49 -5.30 -10.33
N ASP A 17 1.84 -5.81 -9.16
CA ASP A 17 3.17 -6.39 -8.88
C ASP A 17 3.04 -7.59 -7.92
N LEU A 18 4.13 -8.34 -7.72
CA LEU A 18 4.19 -9.54 -6.90
C LEU A 18 5.24 -9.40 -5.80
N PHE A 19 4.80 -9.31 -4.56
CA PHE A 19 5.72 -9.26 -3.42
C PHE A 19 5.92 -10.63 -2.80
N SER A 20 7.16 -10.95 -2.45
CA SER A 20 7.44 -12.11 -1.63
C SER A 20 6.91 -11.90 -0.20
N GLU A 21 6.58 -12.97 0.51
CA GLU A 21 6.24 -12.88 1.95
C GLU A 21 7.33 -12.18 2.78
N ARG A 22 8.60 -12.25 2.34
CA ARG A 22 9.70 -11.59 3.05
C ARG A 22 9.61 -10.08 2.92
N GLU A 23 9.23 -9.59 1.74
CA GLU A 23 9.00 -8.16 1.49
C GLU A 23 7.78 -7.68 2.27
N ILE A 24 6.66 -8.40 2.21
CA ILE A 24 5.46 -8.08 2.98
C ILE A 24 5.80 -7.91 4.47
N ARG A 25 6.51 -8.87 5.07
CA ARG A 25 6.91 -8.76 6.50
C ARG A 25 7.83 -7.58 6.80
N LYS A 26 8.70 -7.20 5.86
CA LYS A 26 9.55 -6.01 6.02
C LYS A 26 8.69 -4.75 6.00
N ILE A 27 7.76 -4.65 5.06
CA ILE A 27 6.83 -3.53 4.91
C ILE A 27 5.96 -3.39 6.17
N GLN A 28 5.37 -4.49 6.66
CA GLN A 28 4.60 -4.52 7.92
C GLN A 28 5.40 -4.00 9.11
N LYS A 29 6.67 -4.40 9.21
CA LYS A 29 7.54 -3.95 10.30
C LYS A 29 7.83 -2.45 10.21
N GLN A 30 8.02 -1.93 9.01
CA GLN A 30 8.26 -0.50 8.77
C GLN A 30 7.01 0.33 9.08
N ASN A 31 5.84 -0.18 8.72
CA ASN A 31 4.56 0.50 8.85
C ASN A 31 3.72 0.00 10.03
N LYS A 32 4.34 -0.56 11.08
CA LYS A 32 3.63 -1.22 12.20
C LYS A 32 2.61 -0.34 12.94
N ASN A 33 2.74 0.98 12.82
CA ASN A 33 1.87 1.97 13.46
C ASN A 33 0.79 2.51 12.50
N ASP A 34 0.76 2.01 11.26
CA ASP A 34 -0.23 2.40 10.28
C ASP A 34 -1.57 1.73 10.58
N LEU A 35 -2.55 2.54 10.97
CA LEU A 35 -3.87 2.05 11.38
C LEU A 35 -4.75 1.68 10.18
N GLU A 36 -4.40 2.14 8.97
CA GLU A 36 -5.18 1.87 7.76
C GLU A 36 -4.67 0.63 7.05
N CYS A 37 -3.36 0.57 6.79
CA CYS A 37 -2.70 -0.56 6.16
C CYS A 37 -1.19 -0.52 6.44
N ASP A 38 -0.71 -1.51 7.18
CA ASP A 38 0.70 -1.76 7.44
C ASP A 38 1.41 -2.45 6.25
N ILE A 39 0.66 -2.84 5.21
CA ILE A 39 1.20 -3.39 3.97
C ILE A 39 0.97 -2.39 2.83
N LYS A 40 1.67 -1.26 2.87
CA LYS A 40 1.65 -0.26 1.80
C LYS A 40 3.05 0.24 1.48
N VAL A 41 3.36 0.34 0.20
CA VAL A 41 4.59 0.97 -0.30
C VAL A 41 4.22 1.96 -1.39
N GLU A 42 5.00 3.02 -1.54
CA GLU A 42 4.80 3.98 -2.62
C GLU A 42 4.92 3.26 -3.97
N CYS A 43 4.06 3.63 -4.93
CA CYS A 43 4.13 3.04 -6.26
C CYS A 43 5.29 3.63 -7.06
N ASP A 44 6.28 2.82 -7.39
CA ASP A 44 7.46 3.23 -8.18
C ASP A 44 7.15 3.64 -9.63
N ILE A 45 5.91 3.38 -10.11
CA ILE A 45 5.50 3.74 -11.47
C ILE A 45 4.90 5.14 -11.53
N CYS A 46 3.95 5.45 -10.64
CA CYS A 46 3.25 6.73 -10.68
C CYS A 46 3.66 7.71 -9.58
N HIS A 47 4.33 7.24 -8.51
CA HIS A 47 4.68 8.02 -7.30
C HIS A 47 3.50 8.76 -6.64
N ASN A 48 2.27 8.45 -7.06
CA ASN A 48 1.04 9.13 -6.64
C ASN A 48 0.19 8.26 -5.72
N GLY A 49 0.21 6.94 -5.94
CA GLY A 49 -0.53 5.95 -5.17
C GLY A 49 0.36 5.04 -4.35
N TYR A 50 -0.28 4.08 -3.69
CA TYR A 50 0.38 3.04 -2.91
C TYR A 50 0.11 1.67 -3.53
N GLN A 51 1.13 0.83 -3.60
CA GLN A 51 1.00 -0.60 -3.81
C GLN A 51 0.53 -1.24 -2.51
N ILE A 52 -0.64 -1.89 -2.55
CA ILE A 52 -1.25 -2.64 -1.45
C ILE A 52 -1.71 -4.01 -1.94
N PRO A 53 -1.88 -5.02 -1.06
CA PRO A 53 -2.35 -6.34 -1.47
C PRO A 53 -3.72 -6.33 -2.14
N ILE A 54 -3.88 -7.16 -3.17
CA ILE A 54 -5.20 -7.46 -3.76
C ILE A 54 -6.05 -8.23 -2.75
N GLU A 55 -5.50 -9.34 -2.28
CA GLU A 55 -6.04 -10.18 -1.22
C GLU A 55 -4.89 -10.82 -0.46
N TYR A 56 -4.84 -10.63 0.86
CA TYR A 56 -3.81 -11.23 1.69
C TYR A 56 -4.32 -11.44 3.11
N THR A 57 -4.05 -12.60 3.71
CA THR A 57 -4.26 -12.82 5.14
C THR A 57 -2.89 -12.95 5.81
N ASP A 58 -2.63 -12.09 6.79
CA ASP A 58 -1.37 -12.15 7.53
C ASP A 58 -1.35 -13.29 8.56
N LYS A 59 -0.21 -13.43 9.25
CA LYS A 59 -0.03 -14.49 10.26
C LYS A 59 -0.91 -14.35 11.50
N GLN A 60 -1.46 -13.17 11.74
CA GLN A 60 -2.34 -12.90 12.87
C GLN A 60 -3.82 -13.11 12.47
N GLY A 61 -4.08 -13.47 11.21
CA GLY A 61 -5.42 -13.68 10.68
C GLY A 61 -6.09 -12.39 10.19
N LYS A 62 -5.36 -11.27 10.10
CA LYS A 62 -5.91 -10.02 9.56
C LYS A 62 -5.96 -10.12 8.04
N LEU A 63 -7.16 -9.90 7.50
CA LEU A 63 -7.44 -9.89 6.07
C LEU A 63 -7.24 -8.49 5.50
N TYR A 64 -6.57 -8.42 4.36
CA TYR A 64 -6.36 -7.22 3.56
C TYR A 64 -7.05 -7.42 2.23
N LEU A 65 -8.05 -6.59 1.94
CA LEU A 65 -8.76 -6.55 0.66
C LEU A 65 -8.55 -5.19 0.01
N TYR A 66 -8.11 -5.20 -1.24
CA TYR A 66 -7.81 -3.98 -1.98
C TYR A 66 -8.98 -3.00 -1.98
N ASP A 67 -10.18 -3.47 -2.28
CA ASP A 67 -11.37 -2.61 -2.38
C ASP A 67 -11.79 -1.98 -1.05
N GLU A 68 -11.45 -2.61 0.09
CA GLU A 68 -11.73 -2.07 1.41
C GLU A 68 -10.65 -1.08 1.89
N ILE A 69 -9.41 -1.28 1.46
CA ILE A 69 -8.25 -0.49 1.88
C ILE A 69 -8.05 0.73 0.97
N LYS A 70 -8.21 0.55 -0.35
CA LYS A 70 -7.99 1.59 -1.36
C LYS A 70 -8.68 2.90 -0.98
N PRO A 71 -9.99 2.96 -0.67
CA PRO A 71 -10.65 4.23 -0.35
C PRO A 71 -10.04 4.97 0.86
N LYS A 72 -9.46 4.24 1.82
CA LYS A 72 -8.87 4.79 3.05
C LYS A 72 -7.54 5.48 2.75
N ILE A 73 -6.71 4.87 1.90
CA ILE A 73 -5.36 5.38 1.60
C ILE A 73 -5.27 6.24 0.32
N THR A 74 -6.33 6.21 -0.51
CA THR A 74 -6.44 7.02 -1.74
C THR A 74 -7.07 8.38 -1.47
N ASN A 75 -7.38 8.71 -0.21
CA ASN A 75 -7.86 10.03 0.17
C ASN A 75 -6.65 10.86 0.62
N PRO A 76 -5.92 11.51 -0.30
CA PRO A 76 -4.82 12.38 0.11
C PRO A 76 -5.44 13.48 0.95
N ASP A 77 -4.90 13.66 2.16
CA ASP A 77 -5.04 14.91 2.89
C ASP A 77 -4.91 16.06 1.86
N PRO A 78 -5.92 16.93 1.71
CA PRO A 78 -5.91 17.99 0.71
C PRO A 78 -4.63 18.82 0.78
N LYS A 79 -4.01 18.94 1.96
CA LYS A 79 -2.71 19.58 2.14
C LYS A 79 -1.57 18.82 1.48
N LYS A 80 -1.51 17.49 1.61
CA LYS A 80 -0.49 16.66 0.94
C LYS A 80 -0.68 16.66 -0.58
N LEU A 81 -1.93 16.70 -1.06
CA LEU A 81 -2.23 16.88 -2.48
C LEU A 81 -1.70 18.24 -2.96
N MET A 82 -1.98 19.32 -2.23
CA MET A 82 -1.53 20.68 -2.57
C MET A 82 -0.01 20.83 -2.51
N GLN A 83 0.66 20.25 -1.51
CA GLN A 83 2.12 20.25 -1.41
C GLN A 83 2.77 19.49 -2.58
N ARG A 84 2.15 18.40 -3.05
CA ARG A 84 2.63 17.63 -4.21
C ARG A 84 2.38 18.33 -5.55
N ILE A 85 1.18 18.90 -5.75
CA ILE A 85 0.83 19.57 -7.01
C ILE A 85 1.54 20.91 -7.15
N TYR A 86 1.61 21.69 -6.07
CA TYR A 86 2.09 23.07 -6.11
C TYR A 86 3.48 23.25 -5.51
N GLY A 87 4.11 22.20 -4.97
CA GLY A 87 5.46 22.26 -4.41
C GLY A 87 5.61 23.17 -3.18
N ILE A 88 4.50 23.56 -2.54
CA ILE A 88 4.51 24.53 -1.44
C ILE A 88 5.05 23.83 -0.19
N LYS A 89 6.29 24.10 0.20
CA LYS A 89 6.80 23.72 1.52
C LYS A 89 6.24 24.68 2.59
N PRO A 90 5.95 24.18 3.81
CA PRO A 90 5.58 25.03 4.94
C PRO A 90 6.69 26.00 5.33
#